data_AF-A0A292YEN2-F1
#
_entry.id   AF-A0A292YEN2-F1
#
_cell.length_a   1.000
_cell.length_b   1.000
_cell.length_c   1.000
_cell.angle_alpha   90.00
_cell.angle_beta   90.00
_cell.angle_gamma   90.00
#
_symmetry.space_group_name_H-M   'P 1'
#
loop_
_entity.id
_entity.type
_entity.pdbx_description
1 polymer ?
#
loop_
_entity_poly.entity_id
_entity_poly.type
_entity_poly.pdbx_seq_one_letter_code
_entity_poly.pdbx_strand_id
1 'polypeptide(L)'
;MKKILLILIAVFAFAKHGETQDPALQEALQGHYVKAFRMFDKRCNENDGYACGMVAYFYNKGLGVKKDLKAAIDYYTKGCALNDNDSCTILGYYYYKGIGVKKDLNKAITLLKKACNNHSKDACNYLKEIANIK
;
A
#
# COMPACT_ATOMS: atom_id res chain seq x y z
N MET A 1 17.49 32.61 40.39
CA MET A 1 17.32 31.15 40.27
C MET A 1 15.85 30.85 39.95
N LYS A 2 15.46 30.81 38.66
CA LYS A 2 14.12 30.37 38.18
C LYS A 2 14.03 30.24 36.65
N LYS A 3 15.16 30.03 35.96
CA LYS A 3 15.20 29.94 34.47
C LYS A 3 15.71 28.59 33.93
N ILE A 4 15.85 27.56 34.77
CA ILE A 4 16.41 26.26 34.35
C ILE A 4 15.36 25.13 34.29
N LEU A 5 14.12 25.37 34.74
CA LEU A 5 13.07 24.33 34.82
C LEU A 5 12.02 24.38 33.69
N LEU A 6 12.40 24.77 32.47
CA LEU A 6 11.49 24.70 31.32
C LEU A 6 12.07 23.96 30.10
N ILE A 7 13.29 23.43 30.19
CA ILE A 7 13.92 22.73 29.07
C ILE A 7 13.67 21.20 29.12
N LEU A 8 13.20 20.65 30.26
CA LEU A 8 13.02 19.20 30.41
C LEU A 8 11.76 18.63 29.73
N ILE A 9 10.79 19.47 29.32
CA ILE A 9 9.62 18.98 28.58
C ILE A 9 9.95 18.79 27.08
N ALA A 10 10.99 19.45 26.57
CA ALA A 10 11.43 19.27 25.18
C ALA A 10 12.17 17.93 24.95
N VAL A 11 12.59 17.24 26.01
CA VAL A 11 13.37 15.98 25.90
C VAL A 11 12.46 14.75 25.71
N PHE A 12 11.16 14.83 26.03
CA PHE A 12 10.23 13.70 25.90
C PHE A 12 9.50 13.59 24.56
N ALA A 13 9.64 14.56 23.64
CA ALA A 13 8.96 14.51 22.34
C ALA A 13 9.83 13.99 21.18
N PHE A 14 11.12 13.78 21.38
CA PHE A 14 12.05 13.33 20.32
C PHE A 14 12.43 11.85 20.42
N ALA A 15 11.87 11.11 21.38
CA ALA A 15 12.17 9.70 21.60
C ALA A 15 11.06 8.78 21.10
N LYS A 16 10.89 8.67 19.76
CA LYS A 16 10.46 7.41 19.12
C LYS A 16 11.02 7.32 17.70
N HIS A 17 12.11 6.57 17.56
CA HIS A 17 12.66 6.11 16.31
C HIS A 17 11.71 5.07 15.67
N GLY A 18 11.36 5.24 14.39
CA GLY A 18 10.96 4.11 13.52
C GLY A 18 9.47 3.79 13.33
N GLU A 19 8.53 4.65 13.72
CA GLU A 19 7.10 4.46 13.39
C GLU A 19 6.73 5.37 12.21
N THR A 20 6.20 4.79 11.13
CA THR A 20 5.65 5.51 9.97
C THR A 20 4.66 6.56 10.45
N GLN A 21 5.06 7.83 10.35
CA GLN A 21 4.29 8.99 10.79
C GLN A 21 3.21 9.37 9.76
N ASP A 22 2.58 8.37 9.12
CA ASP A 22 1.47 8.60 8.21
C ASP A 22 0.18 8.77 9.03
N PRO A 23 -0.40 9.98 9.10
CA PRO A 23 -1.57 10.21 9.92
C PRO A 23 -2.77 9.36 9.49
N ALA A 24 -2.89 9.04 8.19
CA ALA A 24 -3.97 8.20 7.71
C ALA A 24 -3.82 6.75 8.20
N LEU A 25 -2.58 6.26 8.30
CA LEU A 25 -2.32 4.94 8.89
C LEU A 25 -2.61 4.92 10.39
N GLN A 26 -2.27 5.99 11.12
CA GLN A 26 -2.59 6.10 12.55
C GLN A 26 -4.10 6.04 12.81
N GLU A 27 -4.89 6.75 12.01
CA GLU A 27 -6.36 6.68 12.08
C GLU A 27 -6.87 5.26 11.78
N ALA A 28 -6.26 4.56 10.81
CA ALA A 28 -6.63 3.18 10.50
C ALA A 28 -6.31 2.22 11.67
N LEU A 29 -5.16 2.39 12.32
CA LEU A 29 -4.74 1.59 13.49
C LEU A 29 -5.65 1.81 14.71
N GLN A 30 -6.23 3.01 14.83
CA GLN A 30 -7.24 3.32 15.86
C GLN A 30 -8.65 2.84 15.49
N GLY A 31 -8.84 2.24 14.32
CA GLY A 31 -10.14 1.76 13.84
C GLY A 31 -11.01 2.85 13.19
N HIS A 32 -10.50 4.07 13.00
CA HIS A 32 -11.21 5.16 12.32
C HIS A 32 -11.15 4.99 10.78
N TYR A 33 -11.59 3.84 10.28
CA TYR A 33 -11.39 3.43 8.89
C TYR A 33 -12.01 4.40 7.87
N VAL A 34 -13.20 4.96 8.14
CA VAL A 34 -13.82 5.93 7.22
C VAL A 34 -12.95 7.19 7.06
N LYS A 35 -12.32 7.64 8.14
CA LYS A 35 -11.44 8.82 8.13
C LYS A 35 -10.13 8.51 7.42
N ALA A 36 -9.49 7.39 7.76
CA ALA A 36 -8.28 6.92 7.10
C ALA A 36 -8.48 6.75 5.59
N PHE A 37 -9.59 6.13 5.18
CA PHE A 37 -9.96 5.97 3.77
C PHE A 37 -10.00 7.30 3.04
N ARG A 38 -10.72 8.30 3.58
CA ARG A 38 -10.83 9.63 2.96
C ARG A 38 -9.48 10.31 2.80
N MET A 39 -8.57 10.13 3.76
CA MET A 39 -7.23 10.71 3.72
C MET A 39 -6.37 10.05 2.64
N PHE A 40 -6.40 8.72 2.53
CA PHE A 40 -5.71 8.00 1.46
C PHE A 40 -6.32 8.29 0.09
N ASP A 41 -7.65 8.37 -0.03
CA ASP A 41 -8.32 8.68 -1.30
C ASP A 41 -7.97 10.08 -1.81
N LYS A 42 -7.96 11.07 -0.92
CA LYS A 42 -7.47 12.42 -1.26
C LYS A 42 -6.04 12.39 -1.81
N ARG A 43 -5.10 11.74 -1.12
CA ARG A 43 -3.69 11.65 -1.56
C ARG A 43 -3.53 10.86 -2.86
N CYS A 44 -4.31 9.78 -3.04
CA CYS A 44 -4.32 9.05 -4.30
C CYS A 44 -4.80 9.93 -5.47
N ASN A 45 -5.76 10.83 -5.24
CA ASN A 45 -6.20 11.81 -6.23
C ASN A 45 -5.12 12.86 -6.53
N GLU A 46 -4.17 13.07 -5.62
CA GLU A 46 -2.96 13.88 -5.77
C GLU A 46 -1.76 13.08 -6.31
N ASN A 47 -2.00 11.88 -6.87
CA ASN A 47 -1.00 10.99 -7.49
C ASN A 47 0.03 10.39 -6.51
N ASP A 48 -0.30 10.26 -5.23
CA ASP A 48 0.46 9.43 -4.30
C ASP A 48 0.17 7.94 -4.56
N GLY A 49 1.16 7.23 -5.11
CA GLY A 49 1.04 5.81 -5.46
C GLY A 49 0.79 4.90 -4.26
N TYR A 50 1.47 5.17 -3.13
CA TYR A 50 1.29 4.41 -1.89
C TYR A 50 -0.14 4.59 -1.36
N ALA A 51 -0.63 5.83 -1.38
CA ALA A 51 -2.01 6.10 -0.97
C ALA A 51 -3.02 5.39 -1.87
N CYS A 52 -2.79 5.31 -3.19
CA CYS A 52 -3.64 4.51 -4.08
C CYS A 52 -3.63 3.01 -3.72
N GLY A 53 -2.46 2.45 -3.37
CA GLY A 53 -2.36 1.08 -2.86
C GLY A 53 -3.16 0.86 -1.57
N MET A 54 -3.16 1.85 -0.67
CA MET A 54 -3.96 1.82 0.55
C MET A 54 -5.47 1.92 0.25
N VAL A 55 -5.90 2.80 -0.66
CA VAL A 55 -7.31 2.86 -1.09
C VAL A 55 -7.77 1.50 -1.65
N ALA A 56 -6.94 0.88 -2.48
CA ALA A 56 -7.22 -0.45 -3.02
C ALA A 56 -7.36 -1.50 -1.90
N TYR A 57 -6.48 -1.47 -0.90
CA TYR A 57 -6.57 -2.34 0.27
C TYR A 57 -7.89 -2.15 1.05
N PHE A 58 -8.33 -0.92 1.25
CA PHE A 58 -9.59 -0.62 1.93
C PHE A 58 -10.81 -1.18 1.18
N TYR A 59 -10.87 -1.01 -0.15
CA TYR A 59 -11.91 -1.64 -0.97
C TYR A 59 -11.84 -3.16 -0.96
N ASN A 60 -10.64 -3.74 -0.99
CA ASN A 60 -10.45 -5.20 -0.94
C ASN A 60 -10.97 -5.80 0.37
N LYS A 61 -10.69 -5.13 1.50
CA LYS A 61 -11.07 -5.60 2.84
C LYS A 61 -12.46 -5.14 3.28
N GLY A 62 -13.02 -4.11 2.66
CA GLY A 62 -14.27 -3.48 3.11
C GLY A 62 -14.11 -2.68 4.40
N LEU A 63 -12.97 -2.02 4.58
CA LEU A 63 -12.67 -1.23 5.80
C LEU A 63 -13.17 0.19 5.61
N GLY A 64 -14.19 0.62 6.35
CA GLY A 64 -14.75 1.98 6.24
C GLY A 64 -15.42 2.30 4.88
N VAL A 65 -15.43 1.35 3.94
CA VAL A 65 -16.08 1.39 2.64
C VAL A 65 -16.68 0.02 2.32
N LYS A 66 -17.68 -0.04 1.44
CA LYS A 66 -18.21 -1.32 0.98
C LYS A 66 -17.13 -2.09 0.23
N LYS A 67 -16.97 -3.37 0.56
CA LYS A 67 -16.02 -4.25 -0.13
C LYS A 67 -16.32 -4.29 -1.63
N ASP A 68 -15.31 -4.01 -2.43
CA ASP A 68 -15.39 -4.00 -3.90
C ASP A 68 -14.04 -4.40 -4.51
N LEU A 69 -13.96 -5.62 -5.04
CA LEU A 69 -12.73 -6.13 -5.63
C LEU A 69 -12.38 -5.44 -6.96
N LYS A 70 -13.38 -5.00 -7.72
CA LYS A 70 -13.15 -4.32 -9.00
C LYS A 70 -12.52 -2.96 -8.76
N ALA A 71 -13.09 -2.19 -7.82
CA ALA A 71 -12.51 -0.92 -7.40
C ALA A 71 -11.08 -1.13 -6.86
N ALA A 72 -10.84 -2.16 -6.03
CA ALA A 72 -9.50 -2.46 -5.55
C ALA A 72 -8.49 -2.71 -6.69
N ILE A 73 -8.87 -3.48 -7.71
CA ILE A 73 -8.02 -3.72 -8.89
C ILE A 73 -7.71 -2.43 -9.64
N ASP A 74 -8.70 -1.56 -9.82
CA ASP A 74 -8.52 -0.28 -10.51
C ASP A 74 -7.54 0.63 -9.75
N TYR A 75 -7.66 0.70 -8.41
CA TYR A 75 -6.74 1.48 -7.58
C TYR A 75 -5.34 0.84 -7.46
N TYR A 76 -5.21 -0.49 -7.39
CA TYR A 76 -3.90 -1.15 -7.48
C TYR A 76 -3.24 -0.90 -8.85
N THR A 77 -4.04 -0.86 -9.92
CA THR A 77 -3.53 -0.50 -11.26
C THR A 77 -3.00 0.93 -11.26
N LYS A 78 -3.74 1.88 -10.69
CA LYS A 78 -3.29 3.27 -10.54
C LYS A 78 -2.03 3.38 -9.67
N GLY A 79 -2.00 2.74 -8.50
CA GLY A 79 -0.84 2.72 -7.60
C GLY A 79 0.41 2.15 -8.29
N CYS A 80 0.27 1.03 -9.01
CA CYS A 80 1.38 0.45 -9.75
C CYS A 80 1.87 1.35 -10.89
N ALA A 81 0.96 2.05 -11.59
CA ALA A 81 1.34 3.05 -12.60
C ALA A 81 2.13 4.21 -11.98
N LEU A 82 1.81 4.59 -10.74
CA LEU A 82 2.53 5.57 -9.91
C LEU A 82 3.74 4.99 -9.17
N ASN A 83 4.22 3.82 -9.58
CA ASN A 83 5.41 3.13 -9.05
C ASN A 83 5.32 2.62 -7.61
N ASP A 84 4.11 2.42 -7.08
CA ASP A 84 3.93 1.69 -5.83
C ASP A 84 4.18 0.20 -6.02
N ASN A 85 5.21 -0.31 -5.35
CA ASN A 85 5.70 -1.68 -5.53
C ASN A 85 4.73 -2.72 -4.99
N ASP A 86 4.04 -2.42 -3.89
CA ASP A 86 3.07 -3.33 -3.28
C ASP A 86 1.85 -3.48 -4.19
N SER A 87 1.36 -2.36 -4.74
CA SER A 87 0.30 -2.37 -5.75
C SER A 87 0.68 -3.20 -6.98
N CYS A 88 1.89 -3.02 -7.51
CA CYS A 88 2.37 -3.84 -8.63
C CYS A 88 2.47 -5.34 -8.26
N THR A 89 2.94 -5.65 -7.05
CA THR A 89 3.09 -7.03 -6.56
C THR A 89 1.72 -7.70 -6.45
N ILE A 90 0.76 -7.04 -5.81
CA ILE A 90 -0.60 -7.56 -5.61
C ILE A 90 -1.33 -7.71 -6.95
N LEU A 91 -1.27 -6.70 -7.83
CA LEU A 91 -1.89 -6.78 -9.14
C LEU A 91 -1.27 -7.89 -10.01
N GLY A 92 0.05 -8.04 -9.96
CA GLY A 92 0.77 -9.13 -10.62
C GLY A 92 0.32 -10.50 -10.12
N TYR A 93 0.18 -10.66 -8.80
CA TYR A 93 -0.38 -11.87 -8.19
C TYR A 93 -1.83 -12.13 -8.61
N TYR A 94 -2.66 -11.10 -8.73
CA TYR A 94 -4.06 -11.24 -9.18
C TYR A 94 -4.14 -11.72 -10.63
N TYR A 95 -3.31 -11.21 -11.53
CA TYR A 95 -3.23 -11.75 -12.89
C TYR A 95 -2.65 -13.16 -12.94
N TYR A 96 -1.73 -13.51 -12.04
CA TYR A 96 -1.17 -14.86 -11.95
C TYR A 96 -2.20 -15.89 -11.50
N LYS A 97 -3.03 -15.57 -10.49
CA LYS A 97 -4.04 -16.47 -9.93
C LYS A 97 -5.43 -16.32 -10.56
N GLY A 98 -5.69 -15.26 -11.31
CA GLY A 98 -7.02 -14.94 -11.87
C GLY A 98 -8.01 -14.39 -10.85
N ILE A 99 -7.54 -13.60 -9.88
CA ILE A 99 -8.38 -13.06 -8.79
C ILE A 99 -9.04 -11.76 -9.26
N GLY A 100 -10.34 -11.79 -9.52
CA GLY A 100 -11.11 -10.62 -9.98
C GLY A 100 -10.76 -10.11 -11.38
N VAL A 101 -9.74 -10.70 -12.02
CA VAL A 101 -9.33 -10.47 -13.41
C VAL A 101 -9.15 -11.81 -14.12
N LYS A 102 -9.26 -11.82 -15.45
CA LYS A 102 -8.88 -12.99 -16.24
C LYS A 102 -7.40 -13.28 -16.02
N LYS A 103 -7.06 -14.53 -15.71
CA LYS A 103 -5.67 -14.98 -15.58
C LYS A 103 -4.87 -14.63 -16.83
N ASP A 104 -3.73 -13.98 -16.65
CA ASP A 104 -2.84 -13.53 -17.72
C ASP A 104 -1.38 -13.55 -17.22
N LEU A 105 -0.64 -14.60 -17.61
CA LEU A 105 0.73 -14.79 -17.15
C LEU A 105 1.69 -13.72 -17.70
N ASN A 106 1.44 -13.18 -18.89
CA ASN A 106 2.30 -12.17 -19.48
C ASN A 106 2.17 -10.83 -18.74
N LYS A 107 0.93 -10.43 -18.40
CA LYS A 107 0.69 -9.27 -17.54
C LYS A 107 1.26 -9.48 -16.13
N ALA A 108 1.04 -10.66 -15.55
CA ALA A 108 1.59 -10.99 -14.23
C ALA A 108 3.13 -10.86 -14.21
N ILE A 109 3.83 -11.48 -15.16
CA ILE A 109 5.29 -11.40 -15.26
C ILE A 109 5.76 -9.96 -15.42
N THR A 110 5.09 -9.16 -16.25
CA THR A 110 5.45 -7.74 -16.47
C THR A 110 5.37 -6.93 -15.17
N LEU A 111 4.24 -7.05 -14.45
CA LEU A 111 4.01 -6.33 -13.21
C LEU A 111 4.95 -6.79 -12.08
N LEU A 112 5.14 -8.11 -11.95
CA LEU A 112 6.02 -8.68 -10.93
C LEU A 112 7.49 -8.37 -11.21
N LYS A 113 7.93 -8.33 -12.48
CA LYS A 113 9.28 -7.86 -12.83
C LYS A 113 9.52 -6.42 -12.41
N LYS A 114 8.54 -5.54 -12.67
CA LYS A 114 8.61 -4.14 -12.23
C LYS A 114 8.82 -4.04 -10.71
N ALA A 115 8.00 -4.73 -9.92
CA ALA A 115 8.10 -4.71 -8.46
C ALA A 115 9.38 -5.40 -7.94
N CYS A 116 9.79 -6.52 -8.53
CA CYS A 116 11.01 -7.25 -8.15
C CYS A 116 12.27 -6.42 -8.40
N ASN A 117 12.34 -5.71 -9.53
CA ASN A 117 13.45 -4.80 -9.83
C ASN A 117 13.55 -3.65 -8.80
N ASN A 118 12.43 -3.27 -8.20
CA ASN A 118 12.37 -2.32 -7.09
C ASN A 118 12.41 -3.02 -5.71
N HIS A 119 13.04 -4.20 -5.63
CA HIS A 119 13.33 -4.94 -4.40
C HIS A 119 12.13 -5.55 -3.66
N SER A 120 10.95 -5.67 -4.28
CA SER A 120 9.86 -6.49 -3.72
C SER A 120 10.24 -7.98 -3.73
N LYS A 121 10.57 -8.53 -2.55
CA LYS A 121 10.93 -9.94 -2.38
C LYS A 121 9.79 -10.87 -2.80
N ASP A 122 8.55 -10.52 -2.45
CA ASP A 122 7.37 -11.29 -2.81
C ASP A 122 7.18 -11.34 -4.33
N ALA A 123 7.37 -10.21 -5.02
CA ALA A 123 7.30 -10.18 -6.47
C ALA A 123 8.37 -11.09 -7.11
N CYS A 124 9.60 -11.04 -6.60
CA CYS A 124 10.66 -11.93 -7.07
C CYS A 124 10.35 -13.40 -6.81
N ASN A 125 9.73 -13.74 -5.68
CA ASN A 125 9.33 -15.11 -5.35
C ASN A 125 8.23 -15.61 -6.30
N TYR A 126 7.21 -14.80 -6.58
CA TYR A 126 6.18 -15.15 -7.55
C TYR A 126 6.74 -15.36 -8.97
N LEU A 127 7.75 -14.57 -9.38
CA LEU A 127 8.42 -14.81 -10.67
C LEU A 127 9.14 -16.16 -10.72
N LYS A 128 9.84 -16.55 -9.65
CA LYS A 128 10.47 -17.87 -9.54
C LYS A 128 9.42 -18.98 -9.60
N GLU A 129 8.32 -18.80 -8.89
CA GLU A 129 7.21 -19.76 -8.88
C GLU A 129 6.64 -19.94 -10.29
N ILE A 130 6.38 -18.84 -11.02
CA ILE A 130 5.90 -18.87 -12.41
C ILE A 130 6.90 -19.56 -13.35
N ALA A 131 8.21 -19.32 -13.16
CA ALA A 131 9.26 -19.93 -13.98
C ALA A 131 9.30 -21.46 -13.83
N ASN A 132 8.92 -21.99 -12.66
CA ASN A 132 8.90 -23.42 -12.35
C ASN A 132 7.62 -24.15 -12.83
N ILE A 133 6.67 -23.44 -13.44
CA ILE A 133 5.42 -24.05 -13.98
C ILE A 133 5.63 -24.56 -15.42
N LYS A 134 6.76 -24.23 -16.05
CA LYS A 134 7.16 -24.77 -17.36
C LYS A 134 7.79 -26.14 -17.23
#